data_AF-A0A8S3GPV7-F1
#
_entry.id   AF-A0A8S3GPV7-F1
#
_cell.length_a   1.000
_cell.length_b   1.000
_cell.length_c   1.000
_cell.angle_alpha   90.00
_cell.angle_beta   90.00
_cell.angle_gamma   90.00
#
_symmetry.space_group_name_H-M   'P 1'
#
loop_
_entity.id
_entity.type
_entity.pdbx_description
1 polymer ?
#
loop_
_entity_poly.entity_id
_entity_poly.type
_entity_poly.pdbx_seq_one_letter_code
_entity_poly.pdbx_strand_id
1 'polypeptide(L)'
;MKCGDVAHAESLFYSSKEKVLSSYGAMMKGYVDNNLSEKAIALFNEIQNPDEVNINLLFNACAQLKTKEALDVVKKISKQIPKSFYSNPHLLTSLLDALMKCGDVAHAESLFYISKEKVLPMYGAMMK
;
A
#
# COMPACT_ATOMS: atom_id res chain seq x y z
N MET A 1 -9.56 -8.67 -8.74
CA MET A 1 -10.33 -8.38 -9.98
C MET A 1 -9.59 -9.01 -11.15
N LYS A 2 -10.25 -9.74 -12.07
CA LYS A 2 -9.54 -10.29 -13.24
C LYS A 2 -9.13 -9.14 -14.17
N CYS A 3 -8.04 -9.30 -14.92
CA CYS A 3 -7.48 -8.23 -15.76
C CYS A 3 -8.51 -7.61 -16.74
N GLY A 4 -9.36 -8.44 -17.38
CA GLY A 4 -10.43 -7.97 -18.27
C GLY A 4 -11.52 -7.13 -17.59
N ASP A 5 -11.72 -7.31 -16.28
CA ASP A 5 -12.73 -6.57 -15.51
C ASP A 5 -12.19 -5.20 -15.03
N VAL A 6 -10.86 -5.01 -14.98
CA VAL A 6 -10.23 -3.78 -14.46
C VAL A 6 -10.58 -2.57 -15.32
N ALA A 7 -10.50 -2.70 -16.65
CA ALA A 7 -10.77 -1.59 -17.56
C ALA A 7 -12.24 -1.14 -17.50
N HIS A 8 -13.16 -2.10 -17.37
CA HIS A 8 -14.58 -1.81 -17.22
C HIS A 8 -14.87 -1.13 -15.87
N ALA A 9 -14.29 -1.66 -14.78
CA ALA A 9 -14.41 -1.06 -13.45
C ALA A 9 -13.80 0.35 -13.40
N GLU A 10 -12.67 0.57 -14.08
CA GLU A 10 -12.02 1.88 -14.21
C GLU A 10 -12.95 2.88 -14.91
N SER A 11 -13.56 2.48 -16.02
CA SER A 11 -14.54 3.32 -16.73
C SER A 11 -15.73 3.69 -15.83
N LEU A 12 -16.32 2.72 -15.12
CA LEU A 12 -17.42 2.96 -14.20
C LEU A 12 -17.00 3.89 -13.06
N PHE A 13 -15.83 3.63 -12.46
CA PHE A 13 -15.29 4.43 -11.37
C PHE A 13 -15.14 5.89 -11.78
N TYR A 14 -14.49 6.16 -12.93
CA TYR A 14 -14.29 7.53 -13.40
C TYR A 14 -15.60 8.20 -13.86
N SER A 15 -16.58 7.44 -14.38
CA SER A 15 -17.90 7.97 -14.72
C SER A 15 -18.77 8.34 -13.50
N SER A 16 -18.47 7.78 -12.32
CA SER A 16 -19.22 8.08 -11.10
C SER A 16 -18.95 9.51 -10.63
N LYS A 17 -20.02 10.28 -10.41
CA LYS A 17 -19.96 11.66 -9.88
C LYS A 17 -19.55 11.70 -8.41
N GLU A 18 -19.94 10.69 -7.64
CA GLU A 18 -19.61 10.57 -6.22
C GLU A 18 -18.76 9.31 -6.03
N LYS A 19 -17.57 9.50 -5.47
CA LYS A 19 -16.63 8.42 -5.16
C LYS A 19 -16.44 8.41 -3.65
N VAL A 20 -16.71 7.26 -3.04
CA VAL A 20 -16.48 7.03 -1.61
C VAL A 20 -15.14 6.31 -1.40
N LEU A 21 -14.57 6.41 -0.20
CA LEU A 21 -13.24 5.85 0.11
C LEU A 21 -13.11 4.35 -0.23
N SER A 22 -14.18 3.58 0.01
CA SER A 22 -14.23 2.16 -0.34
C SER A 22 -14.16 1.89 -1.85
N SER A 23 -14.68 2.79 -2.69
CA SER A 23 -14.58 2.68 -4.14
C SER A 23 -13.16 2.92 -4.64
N TYR A 24 -12.42 3.86 -4.02
CA TYR A 24 -10.99 4.04 -4.26
C TYR A 24 -10.21 2.79 -3.85
N GLY A 25 -10.50 2.22 -2.67
CA GLY A 25 -9.88 0.98 -2.21
C GLY A 25 -10.12 -0.20 -3.15
N ALA A 26 -11.34 -0.37 -3.64
CA ALA A 26 -11.68 -1.41 -4.61
C ALA A 26 -10.90 -1.25 -5.93
N MET A 27 -10.83 -0.02 -6.46
CA MET A 27 -10.13 0.26 -7.70
C MET A 27 -8.60 0.12 -7.55
N MET A 28 -8.03 0.66 -6.46
CA MET A 28 -6.62 0.47 -6.10
C MET A 28 -6.25 -1.01 -5.98
N LYS A 29 -7.07 -1.80 -5.28
CA LYS A 29 -6.85 -3.25 -5.18
C LYS A 29 -6.90 -3.90 -6.56
N GLY A 30 -7.83 -3.48 -7.40
CA GLY A 30 -7.90 -3.87 -8.81
C GLY A 30 -6.58 -3.67 -9.55
N TYR A 31 -5.98 -2.49 -9.42
CA TYR A 31 -4.70 -2.19 -10.02
C TYR A 31 -3.56 -3.03 -9.42
N VAL A 32 -3.47 -3.14 -8.10
CA VAL A 32 -2.43 -3.92 -7.40
C VAL A 32 -2.50 -5.40 -7.77
N ASP A 33 -3.69 -6.00 -7.79
CA ASP A 33 -3.90 -7.40 -8.18
C ASP A 33 -3.45 -7.69 -9.62
N ASN A 34 -3.38 -6.66 -10.48
CA ASN A 34 -3.03 -6.76 -11.89
C ASN A 34 -1.67 -6.12 -12.24
N ASN A 35 -0.82 -5.89 -11.24
CA ASN A 35 0.52 -5.27 -11.39
C ASN A 35 0.51 -3.86 -12.03
N LEU A 36 -0.62 -3.16 -11.97
CA LEU A 36 -0.76 -1.77 -12.45
C LEU A 36 -0.41 -0.79 -11.33
N SER A 37 0.72 -1.01 -10.66
CA SER A 37 1.08 -0.31 -9.42
C SER A 37 1.20 1.20 -9.56
N GLU A 38 1.67 1.69 -10.70
CA GLU A 38 1.75 3.13 -10.97
C GLU A 38 0.35 3.78 -10.98
N LYS A 39 -0.65 3.11 -11.57
CA LYS A 39 -2.05 3.56 -11.52
C LYS A 39 -2.60 3.55 -10.10
N ALA A 40 -2.26 2.53 -9.29
CA ALA A 40 -2.67 2.47 -7.89
C ALA A 40 -2.12 3.66 -7.08
N ILE A 41 -0.85 4.00 -7.28
CA ILE A 41 -0.19 5.15 -6.62
C ILE A 41 -0.80 6.47 -7.12
N ALA A 42 -1.02 6.61 -8.43
CA ALA A 42 -1.66 7.80 -8.98
C ALA A 42 -3.06 8.02 -8.39
N LEU A 43 -3.87 6.96 -8.31
CA LEU A 43 -5.21 7.02 -7.74
C LEU A 43 -5.18 7.32 -6.24
N PHE A 44 -4.20 6.80 -5.48
CA PHE A 44 -4.05 7.13 -4.06
C PHE A 44 -3.84 8.63 -3.84
N ASN A 45 -3.12 9.32 -4.74
CA ASN A 45 -2.87 10.76 -4.62
C ASN A 45 -4.13 11.62 -4.81
N GLU A 46 -5.22 11.05 -5.32
CA GLU A 46 -6.53 11.72 -5.39
C GLU A 46 -7.29 11.67 -4.04
N ILE A 47 -6.84 10.87 -3.08
CA ILE A 47 -7.50 10.65 -1.79
C ILE A 47 -7.00 11.68 -0.77
N GLN A 48 -7.90 12.52 -0.24
CA GLN A 48 -7.53 13.51 0.78
C GLN A 48 -7.29 12.90 2.17
N ASN A 49 -8.14 11.95 2.57
CA ASN A 49 -8.10 11.33 3.90
C ASN A 49 -8.11 9.80 3.76
N PRO A 50 -6.98 9.18 3.38
CA PRO A 50 -6.90 7.75 3.20
C PRO A 50 -7.02 7.02 4.54
N ASP A 51 -7.71 5.87 4.52
CA ASP A 51 -7.76 4.96 5.66
C ASP A 51 -6.64 3.91 5.61
N GLU A 52 -6.62 3.03 6.61
CA GLU A 52 -5.67 1.93 6.72
C GLU A 52 -5.69 1.00 5.50
N VAL A 53 -6.85 0.81 4.85
CA VAL A 53 -6.98 -0.05 3.68
C VAL A 53 -6.29 0.60 2.48
N ASN A 54 -6.55 1.89 2.23
CA ASN A 54 -5.90 2.61 1.13
C ASN A 54 -4.37 2.67 1.31
N ILE A 55 -3.90 2.92 2.52
CA ILE A 55 -2.46 2.97 2.81
C ILE A 55 -1.81 1.59 2.64
N ASN A 56 -2.46 0.52 3.09
CA ASN A 56 -1.97 -0.84 2.88
C ASN A 56 -1.85 -1.16 1.37
N LEU A 57 -2.85 -0.80 0.58
CA LEU A 57 -2.82 -0.98 -0.88
C LEU A 57 -1.71 -0.15 -1.54
N LEU A 58 -1.46 1.07 -1.06
CA LEU A 58 -0.33 1.88 -1.52
C LEU A 58 1.01 1.18 -1.25
N PHE A 59 1.24 0.69 -0.03
CA PHE A 59 2.48 -0.01 0.30
C PHE A 59 2.67 -1.26 -0.55
N ASN A 60 1.61 -2.04 -0.78
CA ASN A 60 1.67 -3.19 -1.68
C ASN A 60 2.04 -2.78 -3.12
N ALA A 61 1.51 -1.65 -3.62
CA ALA A 61 1.87 -1.12 -4.93
C ALA A 61 3.35 -0.72 -5.00
N CYS A 62 3.83 0.02 -4.00
CA CYS A 62 5.26 0.40 -3.90
C CYS A 62 6.17 -0.84 -3.86
N ALA A 63 5.79 -1.85 -3.08
CA ALA A 63 6.50 -3.12 -2.96
C ALA A 63 6.60 -3.89 -4.29
N GLN A 64 5.62 -3.74 -5.20
CA GLN A 64 5.67 -4.34 -6.54
C GLN A 64 6.64 -3.60 -7.47
N LEU A 65 6.76 -2.27 -7.35
CA LEU A 65 7.64 -1.46 -8.19
C LEU A 65 9.12 -1.64 -7.86
N LYS A 66 9.46 -1.77 -6.57
CA LYS A 66 10.85 -1.98 -6.11
C LYS A 66 11.83 -0.89 -6.57
N THR A 67 11.34 0.34 -6.72
CA THR A 67 12.18 1.49 -7.14
C THR A 67 12.44 2.46 -5.99
N LYS A 68 13.37 3.38 -6.20
CA LYS A 68 13.70 4.43 -5.24
C LYS A 68 12.55 5.44 -5.09
N GLU A 69 11.85 5.75 -6.17
CA GLU A 69 10.67 6.62 -6.16
C GLU A 69 9.56 6.03 -5.30
N ALA A 70 9.34 4.71 -5.41
CA ALA A 70 8.42 3.99 -4.55
C ALA A 70 8.85 4.04 -3.07
N LEU A 71 10.16 3.93 -2.78
CA LEU A 71 10.68 4.08 -1.43
C LEU A 71 10.39 5.47 -0.85
N ASP A 72 10.58 6.52 -1.64
CA ASP A 72 10.35 7.90 -1.19
C ASP A 72 8.86 8.12 -0.83
N VAL A 73 7.95 7.52 -1.60
CA VAL A 73 6.51 7.49 -1.27
C VAL A 73 6.25 6.76 0.05
N VAL A 74 6.80 5.56 0.23
CA VAL A 74 6.64 4.76 1.48
C VAL A 74 7.14 5.55 2.70
N LYS A 75 8.30 6.19 2.59
CA LYS A 75 8.89 7.01 3.66
C LYS A 75 8.07 8.26 3.95
N LYS A 76 7.54 8.92 2.92
CA LYS A 76 6.70 10.10 3.09
C LYS A 76 5.42 9.74 3.82
N ILE A 77 4.72 8.69 3.37
CA ILE A 77 3.44 8.28 3.94
C ILE A 77 3.61 7.71 5.34
N SER A 78 4.61 6.88 5.61
CA SER A 78 4.85 6.35 6.96
C SER A 78 5.06 7.47 8.00
N LYS A 79 5.66 8.61 7.63
CA LYS A 79 5.78 9.77 8.54
C LYS A 79 4.47 10.53 8.79
N GLN A 80 3.47 10.37 7.91
CA GLN A 80 2.21 11.12 7.94
C GLN A 80 1.06 10.33 8.58
N ILE A 81 1.17 9.00 8.65
CA ILE A 81 0.10 8.17 9.21
C ILE A 81 0.04 8.27 10.75
N PRO A 82 -1.16 8.10 11.35
CA PRO A 82 -1.31 8.07 12.80
C PRO A 82 -0.47 6.99 13.46
N LYS A 83 0.07 7.28 14.66
CA LYS A 83 0.83 6.28 15.44
C LYS A 83 0.02 5.02 15.75
N SER A 84 -1.30 5.13 15.87
CA SER A 84 -2.20 4.00 16.09
C SER A 84 -2.14 2.97 14.95
N PHE A 85 -1.88 3.39 13.71
CA PHE A 85 -1.86 2.49 12.55
C PHE A 85 -0.70 1.49 12.60
N TYR A 86 0.39 1.83 13.29
CA TYR A 86 1.48 0.90 13.55
C TYR A 86 1.11 -0.27 14.47
N SER A 87 -0.06 -0.19 15.12
CA SER A 87 -0.61 -1.31 15.90
C SER A 87 -1.39 -2.29 15.03
N ASN A 88 -1.70 -1.95 13.76
CA ASN A 88 -2.34 -2.87 12.83
C ASN A 88 -1.27 -3.78 12.19
N PRO A 89 -1.28 -5.11 12.48
CA PRO A 89 -0.27 -6.02 11.96
C PRO A 89 -0.27 -6.12 10.43
N HIS A 90 -1.42 -5.96 9.77
CA HIS A 90 -1.52 -6.03 8.31
C HIS A 90 -0.86 -4.83 7.64
N LEU A 91 -1.12 -3.62 8.15
CA LEU A 91 -0.50 -2.40 7.63
C LEU A 91 1.00 -2.35 7.94
N LEU A 92 1.40 -2.82 9.13
CA LEU A 92 2.82 -2.94 9.46
C LEU A 92 3.51 -3.98 8.57
N THR A 93 2.88 -5.12 8.29
CA THR A 93 3.44 -6.13 7.37
C THR A 93 3.66 -5.57 5.98
N SER A 94 2.70 -4.83 5.40
CA SER A 94 2.88 -4.26 4.06
C SER A 94 3.90 -3.12 4.03
N LEU A 95 4.00 -2.32 5.10
CA LEU A 95 5.08 -1.34 5.27
C LEU A 95 6.45 -2.02 5.29
N LEU A 96 6.61 -3.09 6.06
CA LEU A 96 7.85 -3.87 6.11
C LEU A 96 8.20 -4.46 4.75
N ASP A 97 7.23 -5.09 4.06
CA ASP A 97 7.42 -5.67 2.73
C ASP A 97 7.87 -4.62 1.70
N ALA A 98 7.27 -3.42 1.74
CA ALA A 98 7.63 -2.32 0.87
C ALA A 98 9.03 -1.77 1.18
N LEU A 99 9.38 -1.58 2.46
CA LEU A 99 10.71 -1.12 2.86
C LEU A 99 11.80 -2.11 2.44
N MET A 100 11.59 -3.40 2.69
CA MET A 100 12.51 -4.47 2.30
C MET A 100 12.73 -4.49 0.78
N LYS A 101 11.65 -4.57 0.00
CA LYS A 101 11.75 -4.70 -1.46
C LYS A 101 12.21 -3.43 -2.18
N CYS A 102 11.98 -2.26 -1.60
CA CYS A 102 12.49 -1.00 -2.12
C CYS A 102 13.90 -0.66 -1.61
N GLY A 103 14.49 -1.50 -0.74
CA GLY A 103 15.90 -1.44 -0.37
C GLY A 103 16.25 -0.69 0.93
N ASP A 104 15.26 -0.31 1.76
CA ASP A 104 15.52 0.26 3.09
C ASP A 104 15.38 -0.78 4.20
N VAL A 105 16.30 -1.75 4.15
CA VAL A 105 16.36 -2.88 5.09
C VAL A 105 16.54 -2.41 6.53
N ALA A 106 17.42 -1.42 6.75
CA ALA A 106 17.71 -0.92 8.10
C ALA A 106 16.47 -0.33 8.79
N HIS A 107 15.63 0.41 8.04
CA HIS A 107 14.38 0.92 8.59
C HIS A 107 13.36 -0.21 8.84
N ALA A 108 13.27 -1.19 7.95
CA ALA A 108 12.40 -2.35 8.13
C ALA A 108 12.77 -3.14 9.39
N GLU A 109 14.07 -3.42 9.60
CA GLU A 109 14.57 -4.14 10.78
C GLU A 109 14.27 -3.38 12.08
N SER A 110 14.50 -2.08 12.09
CA SER A 110 14.19 -1.21 13.24
C SER A 110 12.69 -1.29 13.59
N LEU A 111 11.81 -1.11 12.60
CA LEU A 111 10.37 -1.20 12.78
C LEU A 111 9.91 -2.59 13.25
N PHE A 112 10.48 -3.65 12.67
CA PHE A 112 10.18 -5.02 13.07
C PHE A 112 10.56 -5.27 14.53
N TYR A 113 11.73 -4.81 14.97
CA TYR A 113 12.21 -5.00 16.33
C TYR A 113 11.33 -4.29 17.36
N ILE A 114 10.98 -3.01 17.12
CA ILE A 114 10.14 -2.22 18.03
C ILE A 114 8.68 -2.66 18.07
N SER A 115 8.21 -3.43 17.07
CA SER A 115 6.85 -3.94 17.07
C SER A 115 6.60 -4.85 18.26
N LYS A 116 5.57 -4.51 19.06
CA LYS A 116 5.16 -5.29 20.24
C LYS A 116 4.56 -6.64 19.87
N GLU A 117 3.82 -6.68 18.77
CA GLU A 117 3.23 -7.90 18.23
C GLU A 117 3.89 -8.25 16.90
N LYS A 118 4.38 -9.48 16.79
CA LYS A 118 4.98 -10.01 15.56
C LYS A 118 4.12 -11.17 15.09
N VAL A 119 3.51 -11.02 13.93
CA VAL A 119 2.69 -12.06 13.30
C VAL A 119 3.48 -12.77 12.20
N LEU A 120 3.11 -14.01 11.87
CA LEU A 120 3.79 -14.82 10.85
C LEU A 120 4.03 -14.06 9.52
N PRO A 121 3.07 -13.30 8.97
CA PRO A 121 3.29 -12.49 7.77
C PRO A 121 4.47 -11.50 7.87
N MET A 122 4.75 -10.94 9.05
CA MET A 122 5.85 -9.99 9.24
C MET A 122 7.21 -10.66 9.08
N TYR A 123 7.38 -11.87 9.62
CA TYR A 123 8.60 -12.65 9.40
C TYR A 123 8.79 -12.96 7.90
N GLY A 124 7.70 -13.32 7.21
CA GLY A 124 7.71 -13.53 5.77
C GLY A 124 8.10 -12.28 4.96
N ALA A 125 7.72 -11.08 5.43
CA ALA A 125 8.12 -9.82 4.81
C ALA A 125 9.62 -9.54 4.98
N MET A 126 10.19 -9.85 6.14
CA MET A 126 11.61 -9.61 6.47
C MET A 126 12.59 -10.57 5.76
N MET A 127 12.11 -11.64 5.13
CA MET A 127 12.96 -12.63 4.43
C MET A 127 13.08 -12.38 2.91
N LYS A 128 12.50 -11.29 2.39
CA LYS A 128 12.44 -11.01 0.94
C LYS A 128 13.52 -10.09 0.44
#